data_AF-X6NXJ0-F1
#
_entry.id   AF-X6NXJ0-F1
#
_cell.length_a   1.000
_cell.length_b   1.000
_cell.length_c   1.000
_cell.angle_alpha   90.00
_cell.angle_beta   90.00
_cell.angle_gamma   90.00
#
_symmetry.space_group_name_H-M   'P 1'
#
loop_
_entity.id
_entity.type
_entity.pdbx_description
1 polymer ?
#
loop_
_entity_poly.entity_id
_entity_poly.type
_entity_poly.pdbx_seq_one_letter_code
_entity_poly.pdbx_strand_id
1 'polypeptide(L)'
;MQDYDNAKKYAFKLINIVTTLNKNDFITPEKTKMFKELNARIFHISCLFQLVSSQPQLSGYAEEELQSLFRDANTVFGLQSVRLISFHVSLGKLFAGLLRFERVTPHFNAVENIRIRSCNKANRRKIGEMLMELVEACLIQIQNNRRTISISHFSTSNEVDYLYKFVKELLSTERDLSNEFEESPAKQSFRQNRQVVISSLFNGGCCVW
;
A
#
# COMPACT_ATOMS: atom_id res chain seq x y z
N MET A 1 -3.55 -12.30 12.91
CA MET A 1 -2.57 -11.55 13.72
C MET A 1 -1.98 -10.49 12.80
N GLN A 2 -1.95 -9.22 13.20
CA GLN A 2 -1.37 -8.15 12.36
C GLN A 2 0.13 -8.37 12.20
N ASP A 3 0.65 -8.23 10.97
CA ASP A 3 2.05 -8.49 10.62
C ASP A 3 2.87 -7.20 10.80
N TYR A 4 3.15 -6.89 12.07
CA TYR A 4 3.90 -5.70 12.45
C TYR A 4 5.35 -5.71 11.95
N ASP A 5 5.95 -6.88 11.74
CA ASP A 5 7.29 -7.01 11.16
C ASP A 5 7.30 -6.60 9.69
N ASN A 6 6.29 -7.00 8.92
CA ASN A 6 6.15 -6.55 7.54
C ASN A 6 5.76 -5.06 7.46
N ALA A 7 4.89 -4.57 8.36
CA ALA A 7 4.58 -3.14 8.45
C ALA A 7 5.85 -2.30 8.75
N LYS A 8 6.71 -2.77 9.66
CA LYS A 8 8.00 -2.17 9.99
C LYS A 8 8.94 -2.08 8.78
N LYS A 9 9.02 -3.12 7.96
CA LYS A 9 9.80 -3.11 6.70
C LYS A 9 9.37 -1.97 5.78
N TYR A 10 8.06 -1.71 5.68
CA TYR A 10 7.53 -0.62 4.85
C TYR A 10 7.70 0.76 5.49
N ALA A 11 7.61 0.86 6.82
CA ALA A 11 7.96 2.10 7.54
C ALA A 11 9.41 2.52 7.27
N PHE A 12 10.37 1.58 7.26
CA PHE A 12 11.76 1.89 6.88
C PHE A 12 11.91 2.31 5.42
N LYS A 13 11.14 1.72 4.49
CA LYS A 13 11.14 2.18 3.09
C LYS A 13 10.63 3.62 2.98
N LEU A 14 9.63 4.01 3.77
CA LEU A 14 9.15 5.40 3.83
C LEU A 14 10.27 6.35 4.31
N ILE A 15 11.05 5.97 5.34
CA ILE A 15 12.21 6.77 5.79
C ILE A 15 13.20 6.97 4.65
N ASN A 16 13.53 5.91 3.90
CA ASN A 16 14.48 6.01 2.80
C ASN A 16 13.98 6.91 1.66
N ILE A 17 12.68 6.86 1.35
CA ILE A 17 12.07 7.74 0.33
C ILE A 17 12.19 9.21 0.73
N VAL A 18 12.02 9.54 2.02
CA VAL A 18 12.02 10.94 2.46
C VAL A 18 13.43 11.45 2.77
N THR A 19 14.34 10.60 3.21
CA THR A 19 15.75 10.98 3.43
C THR A 19 16.49 11.25 2.12
N THR A 20 16.14 10.55 1.03
CA THR A 20 16.69 10.83 -0.31
C THR A 20 16.21 12.17 -0.88
N LEU A 21 15.13 12.76 -0.36
CA LEU A 21 14.69 14.10 -0.75
C LEU A 21 15.59 15.19 -0.17
N ASN A 22 16.02 15.02 1.08
CA ASN A 22 16.88 15.97 1.79
C ASN A 22 18.26 16.14 1.14
N LYS A 23 18.64 15.24 0.24
CA LYS A 23 19.95 15.24 -0.44
C LYS A 23 19.94 15.96 -1.80
N ASN A 24 18.83 16.56 -2.24
CA ASN A 24 18.84 17.32 -3.50
C ASN A 24 19.16 18.79 -3.23
N ASP A 25 20.23 19.28 -3.85
CA ASP A 25 20.74 20.65 -3.65
C ASP A 25 19.87 21.76 -4.28
N PHE A 26 18.84 21.40 -5.06
CA PHE A 26 17.99 22.33 -5.81
C PHE A 26 16.66 22.67 -5.13
N ILE A 27 16.58 22.54 -3.81
CA ILE A 27 15.33 22.69 -3.05
C ILE A 27 15.32 24.04 -2.32
N THR A 28 14.20 24.77 -2.37
CA THR A 28 14.03 26.04 -1.63
C THR A 28 14.12 25.81 -0.11
N PRO A 29 14.48 26.84 0.69
CA PRO A 29 14.52 26.72 2.14
C PRO A 29 13.18 26.24 2.74
N GLU A 30 12.04 26.70 2.22
CA GLU A 30 10.71 26.29 2.67
C GLU A 30 10.45 24.80 2.42
N LYS A 31 10.74 24.31 1.21
CA LYS A 31 10.60 22.89 0.88
C LYS A 31 11.57 22.03 1.70
N THR A 32 12.78 22.53 1.94
CA THR A 32 13.77 21.85 2.80
C THR A 32 13.26 21.70 4.23
N LYS A 33 12.62 22.72 4.78
CA LYS A 33 11.97 22.65 6.10
C LYS A 33 10.87 21.58 6.11
N MET A 34 9.99 21.58 5.10
CA MET A 34 8.92 20.59 5.00
C MET A 34 9.45 19.15 4.84
N PHE A 35 10.53 18.94 4.07
CA PHE A 35 11.14 17.60 3.96
C PHE A 35 11.78 17.13 5.27
N LYS A 36 12.42 18.03 6.04
CA LYS A 36 12.96 17.71 7.37
C LYS A 36 11.86 17.34 8.35
N GLU A 37 10.75 18.08 8.34
CA GLU A 37 9.58 17.78 9.17
C GLU A 37 8.95 16.43 8.80
N LEU A 38 8.76 16.18 7.51
CA LEU A 38 8.23 14.90 7.01
C LEU A 38 9.15 13.74 7.41
N ASN A 39 10.47 13.92 7.34
CA ASN A 39 11.43 12.92 7.80
C ASN A 39 11.34 12.63 9.30
N ALA A 40 11.28 13.67 10.13
CA ALA A 40 11.18 13.52 11.58
C ALA A 40 9.91 12.77 11.96
N ARG A 41 8.78 13.04 11.29
CA ARG A 41 7.51 12.37 11.55
C ARG A 41 7.51 10.92 11.10
N ILE A 42 8.08 10.60 9.93
CA ILE A 42 8.21 9.19 9.50
C ILE A 42 9.13 8.42 10.43
N PHE A 43 10.22 9.04 10.89
CA PHE A 43 11.09 8.43 11.88
C PHE A 43 10.33 8.16 13.18
N HIS A 44 9.56 9.14 13.68
CA HIS A 44 8.71 8.99 14.85
C HIS A 44 7.72 7.81 14.68
N ILE A 45 7.00 7.76 13.56
CA ILE A 45 6.08 6.66 13.24
C ILE A 45 6.80 5.30 13.19
N SER A 46 8.01 5.24 12.63
CA SER A 46 8.80 4.00 12.62
C SER A 46 9.17 3.56 14.03
N CYS A 47 9.55 4.48 14.91
CA CYS A 47 9.77 4.19 16.32
C CYS A 47 8.51 3.69 17.01
N LEU A 48 7.35 4.30 16.75
CA LEU A 48 6.07 3.83 17.29
C LEU A 48 5.82 2.38 16.87
N PHE A 49 5.95 2.04 15.59
CA PHE A 49 5.79 0.65 15.11
C PHE A 49 6.77 -0.34 15.73
N GLN A 50 8.00 0.08 16.05
CA GLN A 50 8.95 -0.78 16.77
C GLN A 50 8.48 -1.08 18.19
N LEU A 51 7.80 -0.14 18.83
CA LEU A 51 7.31 -0.29 20.20
C LEU A 51 6.01 -1.08 20.27
N VAL A 52 5.22 -1.17 19.19
CA VAL A 52 3.91 -1.85 19.18
C VAL A 52 4.00 -3.32 19.63
N SER A 53 5.08 -4.03 19.32
CA SER A 53 5.27 -5.42 19.77
C SER A 53 5.33 -5.55 21.30
N SER A 54 5.85 -4.53 21.98
CA SER A 54 5.94 -4.45 23.44
C SER A 54 4.83 -3.62 24.10
N GLN A 55 4.17 -2.75 23.33
CA GLN A 55 3.12 -1.83 23.78
C GLN A 55 2.00 -1.74 22.73
N PRO A 56 1.12 -2.75 22.63
CA PRO A 56 0.08 -2.82 21.59
C PRO A 56 -0.85 -1.62 21.53
N GLN A 57 -1.06 -0.92 22.64
CA GLN A 57 -1.86 0.30 22.73
C GLN A 57 -1.33 1.45 21.87
N LEU A 58 -0.05 1.42 21.47
CA LEU A 58 0.54 2.43 20.58
C LEU A 58 0.13 2.25 19.11
N SER A 59 -0.47 1.11 18.74
CA SER A 59 -0.88 0.83 17.35
C SER A 59 -1.85 1.89 16.80
N GLY A 60 -2.88 2.24 17.57
CA GLY A 60 -3.86 3.26 17.17
C GLY A 60 -3.21 4.63 16.97
N TYR A 61 -2.31 5.02 17.89
CA TYR A 61 -1.57 6.28 17.78
C TYR A 61 -0.64 6.31 16.55
N ALA A 62 0.05 5.20 16.25
CA ALA A 62 0.87 5.08 15.05
C ALA A 62 0.04 5.19 13.76
N GLU A 63 -1.16 4.61 13.74
CA GLU A 63 -2.09 4.71 12.61
C GLU A 63 -2.63 6.14 12.40
N GLU A 64 -2.91 6.88 13.48
CA GLU A 64 -3.33 8.29 13.42
C GLU A 64 -2.23 9.21 12.89
N GLU A 65 -1.00 9.04 13.38
CA GLU A 65 0.16 9.81 12.91
C GLU A 65 0.44 9.56 11.41
N LEU A 66 0.28 8.32 10.93
CA LEU A 66 0.36 7.99 9.51
C LEU A 66 -0.68 8.73 8.66
N GLN A 67 -1.92 8.84 9.13
CA GLN A 67 -2.98 9.56 8.40
C GLN A 67 -2.67 11.06 8.32
N SER A 68 -2.16 11.63 9.41
CA SER A 68 -1.77 13.03 9.44
C SER A 68 -0.58 13.29 8.48
N LEU A 69 0.42 12.41 8.50
CA LEU A 69 1.58 12.47 7.59
C LEU A 69 1.18 12.48 6.11
N PHE A 70 0.14 11.73 5.74
CA PHE A 70 -0.35 11.66 4.36
C PHE A 70 -0.82 13.03 3.83
N ARG A 71 -1.56 13.79 4.63
CA ARG A 71 -2.05 15.12 4.21
C ARG A 71 -0.90 16.04 3.84
N ASP A 72 0.19 15.97 4.59
CA ASP A 72 1.34 16.87 4.40
C ASP A 72 2.23 16.41 3.25
N ALA A 73 2.36 15.09 3.01
CA ALA A 73 3.12 14.55 1.90
C ALA A 73 2.62 15.04 0.53
N ASN A 74 1.30 15.10 0.31
CA ASN A 74 0.74 15.58 -0.96
C ASN A 74 1.15 17.01 -1.30
N THR A 75 1.25 17.87 -0.28
CA THR A 75 1.69 19.26 -0.41
C THR A 75 3.19 19.36 -0.77
N VAL A 76 3.97 18.37 -0.33
CA VAL A 76 5.44 18.38 -0.39
C VAL A 76 5.99 17.81 -1.70
N PHE A 77 5.46 16.69 -2.19
CA PHE A 77 6.05 15.96 -3.32
C PHE A 77 5.61 16.43 -4.71
N GLY A 78 4.56 17.26 -4.79
CA GLY A 78 3.89 17.59 -6.06
C GLY A 78 3.09 16.41 -6.62
N LEU A 79 1.94 16.70 -7.24
CA LEU A 79 0.86 15.74 -7.53
C LEU A 79 1.21 14.54 -8.43
N GLN A 80 2.38 14.52 -9.09
CA GLN A 80 2.73 13.49 -10.09
C GLN A 80 4.19 13.02 -10.04
N SER A 81 4.92 13.30 -8.95
CA SER A 81 6.30 12.82 -8.87
C SER A 81 6.36 11.30 -8.65
N VAL A 82 7.33 10.63 -9.27
CA VAL A 82 7.60 9.19 -9.03
C VAL A 82 7.81 8.92 -7.54
N ARG A 83 8.34 9.91 -6.81
CA ARG A 83 8.56 9.83 -5.35
C ARG A 83 7.25 9.83 -4.57
N LEU A 84 6.26 10.65 -4.95
CA LEU A 84 4.90 10.59 -4.38
C LEU A 84 4.28 9.21 -4.60
N ILE A 85 4.47 8.64 -5.80
CA ILE A 85 3.93 7.33 -6.16
C ILE A 85 4.58 6.23 -5.32
N SER A 86 5.91 6.22 -5.20
CA SER A 86 6.62 5.29 -4.32
C SER A 86 6.21 5.43 -2.85
N PHE A 87 5.91 6.65 -2.41
CA PHE A 87 5.39 6.94 -1.08
C PHE A 87 4.01 6.33 -0.87
N HIS A 88 3.06 6.55 -1.79
CA HIS A 88 1.73 5.92 -1.77
C HIS A 88 1.81 4.40 -1.77
N VAL A 89 2.64 3.82 -2.63
CA VAL A 89 2.82 2.36 -2.71
C VAL A 89 3.37 1.82 -1.39
N SER A 90 4.33 2.50 -0.78
CA SER A 90 4.90 2.07 0.50
C SER A 90 3.90 2.18 1.66
N LEU A 91 3.06 3.22 1.68
CA LEU A 91 1.95 3.34 2.65
C LEU A 91 0.89 2.26 2.46
N GLY A 92 0.45 2.02 1.21
CA GLY A 92 -0.49 0.95 0.92
C GLY A 92 0.03 -0.42 1.35
N LYS A 93 1.32 -0.71 1.12
CA LYS A 93 1.95 -1.95 1.56
C LYS A 93 2.04 -2.06 3.09
N LEU A 94 2.29 -0.94 3.78
CA LEU A 94 2.25 -0.88 5.24
C LEU A 94 0.86 -1.24 5.76
N PHE A 95 -0.20 -0.58 5.25
CA PHE A 95 -1.58 -0.85 5.66
C PHE A 95 -2.03 -2.28 5.32
N ALA A 96 -1.60 -2.82 4.18
CA ALA A 96 -1.84 -4.22 3.84
C ALA A 96 -1.20 -5.18 4.86
N GLY A 97 0.02 -4.90 5.34
CA GLY A 97 0.66 -5.68 6.41
C GLY A 97 -0.08 -5.60 7.75
N LEU A 98 -0.74 -4.48 8.03
CA LEU A 98 -1.61 -4.30 9.19
C LEU A 98 -3.03 -4.85 8.99
N LEU A 99 -3.33 -5.44 7.82
CA LEU A 99 -4.65 -5.92 7.42
C LEU A 99 -5.73 -4.81 7.41
N ARG A 100 -5.31 -3.55 7.25
CA ARG A 100 -6.17 -2.36 7.16
C ARG A 100 -6.48 -2.04 5.71
N PHE A 101 -7.15 -2.95 5.00
CA PHE A 101 -7.41 -2.82 3.56
C PHE A 101 -8.24 -1.57 3.22
N GLU A 102 -9.11 -1.13 4.14
CA GLU A 102 -9.86 0.13 4.06
C GLU A 102 -8.97 1.36 3.94
N ARG A 103 -7.74 1.27 4.48
CA ARG A 103 -6.72 2.31 4.37
C ARG A 103 -5.83 2.13 3.14
N VAL A 104 -5.86 0.98 2.46
CA VAL A 104 -5.13 0.75 1.21
C VAL A 104 -5.81 1.44 0.02
N THR A 105 -7.15 1.39 -0.07
CA THR A 105 -7.92 1.95 -1.20
C THR A 105 -7.54 3.39 -1.55
N PRO A 106 -7.44 4.36 -0.60
CA PRO A 106 -7.05 5.72 -0.95
C PRO A 106 -5.68 5.81 -1.64
N HIS A 107 -4.72 4.97 -1.24
CA HIS A 107 -3.39 4.94 -1.86
C HIS A 107 -3.41 4.27 -3.21
N PHE A 108 -4.17 3.19 -3.35
CA PHE A 108 -4.40 2.52 -4.62
C PHE A 108 -4.98 3.48 -5.67
N ASN A 109 -6.08 4.17 -5.31
CA ASN A 109 -6.77 5.11 -6.18
C ASN A 109 -5.89 6.29 -6.55
N ALA A 110 -5.05 6.78 -5.62
CA ALA A 110 -4.12 7.86 -5.94
C ALA A 110 -3.09 7.45 -7.00
N VAL A 111 -2.49 6.25 -6.86
CA VAL A 111 -1.50 5.74 -7.82
C VAL A 111 -2.15 5.50 -9.19
N GLU A 112 -3.35 4.92 -9.22
CA GLU A 112 -4.09 4.68 -10.46
C GLU A 112 -4.48 6.00 -11.16
N ASN A 113 -4.98 6.98 -10.41
CA ASN A 113 -5.31 8.30 -10.96
C ASN A 113 -4.08 8.99 -11.56
N ILE A 114 -2.92 8.93 -10.89
CA ILE A 114 -1.66 9.48 -11.43
C ILE A 114 -1.26 8.73 -12.71
N ARG A 115 -1.42 7.39 -12.73
CA ARG A 115 -1.13 6.56 -13.89
C ARG A 115 -2.01 6.92 -15.10
N ILE A 116 -3.32 7.05 -14.90
CA ILE A 116 -4.27 7.36 -15.97
C ILE A 116 -3.98 8.73 -16.58
N ARG A 117 -3.59 9.71 -15.74
CA ARG A 117 -3.27 11.08 -16.18
C ARG A 117 -1.86 11.24 -16.77
N SER A 118 -1.00 10.22 -16.67
CA SER A 118 0.36 10.29 -17.21
C SER A 118 0.35 10.16 -18.75
N CYS A 119 0.60 11.26 -19.45
CA CYS A 119 0.71 11.27 -20.92
C CYS A 119 1.97 10.55 -21.44
N ASN A 120 3.01 10.40 -20.60
CA ASN A 120 4.23 9.70 -20.97
C ASN A 120 4.07 8.19 -20.78
N LYS A 121 4.22 7.41 -21.87
CA LYS A 121 4.07 5.94 -21.87
C LYS A 121 5.06 5.23 -20.96
N ALA A 122 6.32 5.67 -20.92
CA ALA A 122 7.35 5.08 -20.05
C ALA A 122 7.05 5.34 -18.57
N ASN A 123 6.61 6.55 -18.22
CA ASN A 123 6.17 6.86 -16.86
C ASN A 123 4.93 6.03 -16.50
N ARG A 124 3.93 5.96 -17.38
CA ARG A 124 2.71 5.16 -17.18
C ARG A 124 3.03 3.69 -16.93
N ARG A 125 3.98 3.12 -17.68
CA ARG A 125 4.48 1.76 -17.49
C ARG A 125 5.11 1.59 -16.10
N LYS A 126 6.06 2.45 -15.73
CA LYS A 126 6.73 2.41 -14.43
C LYS A 126 5.76 2.57 -13.24
N ILE A 127 4.75 3.41 -13.40
CA ILE A 127 3.71 3.57 -12.37
C ILE A 127 2.87 2.30 -12.24
N GLY A 128 2.52 1.68 -13.35
CA GLY A 128 1.81 0.40 -13.34
C GLY A 128 2.64 -0.74 -12.71
N GLU A 129 3.96 -0.76 -12.92
CA GLU A 129 4.85 -1.71 -12.24
C GLU A 129 4.82 -1.51 -10.71
N MET A 130 4.91 -0.26 -10.24
CA MET A 130 4.79 0.04 -8.81
C MET A 130 3.40 -0.28 -8.24
N LEU A 131 2.33 -0.08 -9.02
CA LEU A 131 0.97 -0.46 -8.65
C LEU A 131 0.83 -1.99 -8.55
N MET A 132 1.43 -2.74 -9.49
CA MET A 132 1.50 -4.20 -9.40
C MET A 132 2.19 -4.67 -8.12
N GLU A 133 3.28 -4.03 -7.69
CA GLU A 133 3.90 -4.40 -6.42
C GLU A 133 2.97 -4.20 -5.20
N LEU A 134 2.10 -3.17 -5.24
CA LEU A 134 1.09 -2.95 -4.19
C LEU A 134 0.02 -4.04 -4.23
N VAL A 135 -0.46 -4.37 -5.43
CA VAL A 135 -1.40 -5.49 -5.67
C VAL A 135 -0.84 -6.78 -5.07
N GLU A 136 0.43 -7.07 -5.32
CA GLU A 136 1.11 -8.28 -4.84
C GLU A 136 1.09 -8.37 -3.33
N ALA A 137 1.49 -7.27 -2.67
CA ALA A 137 1.55 -7.21 -1.23
C ALA A 137 0.17 -7.44 -0.61
N CYS A 138 -0.89 -6.90 -1.22
CA CYS A 138 -2.27 -7.13 -0.77
C CYS A 138 -2.66 -8.61 -0.93
N LEU A 139 -2.40 -9.22 -2.10
CA LEU A 139 -2.71 -10.62 -2.36
C LEU A 139 -1.97 -11.56 -1.39
N ILE A 140 -0.67 -11.32 -1.16
CA ILE A 140 0.14 -12.09 -0.21
C ILE A 140 -0.42 -11.97 1.21
N GLN A 141 -0.79 -10.77 1.65
CA GLN A 141 -1.32 -10.56 2.99
C GLN A 141 -2.69 -11.20 3.18
N ILE A 142 -3.57 -11.12 2.17
CA ILE A 142 -4.84 -11.85 2.14
C ILE A 142 -4.58 -13.36 2.22
N GLN A 143 -3.62 -13.87 1.44
CA GLN A 143 -3.26 -15.28 1.41
C GLN A 143 -2.75 -15.80 2.75
N ASN A 144 -1.80 -15.10 3.35
CA ASN A 144 -1.17 -15.51 4.61
C ASN A 144 -2.16 -15.47 5.77
N ASN A 145 -3.17 -14.61 5.69
CA ASN A 145 -4.13 -14.42 6.75
C ASN A 145 -5.47 -15.12 6.52
N ARG A 146 -5.60 -16.03 5.54
CA ARG A 146 -6.86 -16.73 5.22
C ARG A 146 -7.61 -17.34 6.41
N ARG A 147 -6.88 -17.92 7.36
CA ARG A 147 -7.48 -18.49 8.59
C ARG A 147 -8.00 -17.42 9.54
N THR A 148 -7.33 -16.27 9.56
CA THR A 148 -7.70 -15.09 10.38
C THR A 148 -8.78 -14.27 9.71
N ILE A 149 -8.78 -14.14 8.38
CA ILE A 149 -9.84 -13.55 7.53
C ILE A 149 -10.96 -14.60 7.33
N SER A 150 -11.20 -15.43 8.34
CA SER A 150 -12.49 -16.09 8.47
C SER A 150 -13.51 -15.00 8.79
N ILE A 151 -14.72 -15.10 8.23
CA ILE A 151 -15.83 -14.15 8.41
C ILE A 151 -16.04 -13.78 9.90
N SER A 152 -15.65 -14.66 10.83
CA SER A 152 -15.64 -14.46 12.28
C SER A 152 -14.77 -13.32 12.83
N HIS A 153 -13.80 -12.80 12.08
CA HIS A 153 -12.96 -11.65 12.51
C HIS A 153 -13.52 -10.30 12.11
N PHE A 154 -14.50 -10.29 11.20
CA PHE A 154 -15.21 -9.07 10.86
C PHE A 154 -16.32 -8.87 11.87
N SER A 155 -16.24 -7.76 12.59
CA SER A 155 -17.17 -7.42 13.66
C SER A 155 -18.55 -7.08 13.09
N THR A 156 -18.62 -6.76 11.79
CA THR A 156 -19.84 -6.36 11.10
C THR A 156 -19.90 -6.90 9.67
N SER A 157 -21.12 -7.09 9.14
CA SER A 157 -21.36 -7.44 7.73
C SER A 157 -20.73 -6.45 6.75
N ASN A 158 -20.62 -5.18 7.15
CA ASN A 158 -20.08 -4.11 6.31
C ASN A 158 -18.58 -4.28 6.00
N GLU A 159 -17.81 -4.87 6.92
CA GLU A 159 -16.37 -5.08 6.70
C GLU A 159 -16.10 -6.24 5.73
N VAL A 160 -16.95 -7.27 5.76
CA VAL A 160 -16.91 -8.39 4.80
C VAL A 160 -17.24 -7.90 3.39
N ASP A 161 -18.30 -7.12 3.26
CA ASP A 161 -18.71 -6.53 1.97
C ASP A 161 -17.63 -5.59 1.41
N TYR A 162 -16.97 -4.83 2.29
CA TYR A 162 -15.86 -3.98 1.90
C TYR A 162 -14.67 -4.80 1.38
N LEU A 163 -14.24 -5.84 2.12
CA LEU A 163 -13.14 -6.69 1.68
C LEU A 163 -13.45 -7.33 0.32
N TYR A 164 -14.68 -7.80 0.11
CA TYR A 164 -15.08 -8.41 -1.14
C TYR A 164 -15.03 -7.42 -2.32
N LYS A 165 -15.50 -6.18 -2.12
CA LYS A 165 -15.38 -5.10 -3.10
C LYS A 165 -13.92 -4.77 -3.40
N PHE A 166 -13.10 -4.64 -2.36
CA PHE A 166 -11.67 -4.38 -2.49
C PHE A 166 -10.95 -5.49 -3.26
N VAL A 167 -11.22 -6.76 -2.97
CA VAL A 167 -10.63 -7.90 -3.69
C VAL A 167 -11.04 -7.89 -5.16
N LYS A 168 -12.30 -7.60 -5.48
CA LYS A 168 -12.74 -7.49 -6.88
C LYS A 168 -11.98 -6.40 -7.63
N GLU A 169 -11.85 -5.22 -7.03
CA GLU A 169 -11.10 -4.10 -7.60
C GLU A 169 -9.63 -4.50 -7.81
N LEU A 170 -9.00 -5.07 -6.79
CA LEU A 170 -7.61 -5.55 -6.82
C LEU A 170 -7.37 -6.53 -7.98
N LEU A 171 -8.27 -7.50 -8.17
CA LEU A 171 -8.18 -8.51 -9.21
C LEU A 171 -8.47 -7.95 -10.61
N SER A 172 -9.34 -6.95 -10.73
CA SER A 172 -9.59 -6.25 -11.99
C SER A 172 -8.35 -5.49 -12.44
N THR A 173 -7.79 -4.66 -11.55
CA THR A 173 -6.59 -3.88 -11.87
C THR A 173 -5.39 -4.77 -12.15
N GLU A 174 -5.22 -5.88 -11.41
CA GLU A 174 -4.20 -6.88 -11.71
C GLU A 174 -4.32 -7.38 -13.15
N ARG A 175 -5.53 -7.77 -13.58
CA ARG A 175 -5.78 -8.28 -14.92
C ARG A 175 -5.45 -7.24 -15.98
N ASP A 176 -5.89 -6.00 -15.78
CA ASP A 176 -5.65 -4.90 -16.72
C ASP A 176 -4.16 -4.62 -16.88
N LEU A 177 -3.43 -4.51 -15.76
CA LEU A 177 -2.00 -4.31 -15.75
C LEU A 177 -1.24 -5.51 -16.36
N SER A 178 -1.66 -6.73 -16.04
CA SER A 178 -1.07 -7.95 -16.60
C SER A 178 -1.25 -8.07 -18.11
N ASN A 179 -2.27 -7.47 -18.70
CA ASN A 179 -2.45 -7.43 -20.15
C ASN A 179 -1.54 -6.41 -20.85
N GLU A 180 -1.03 -5.41 -20.12
CA GLU A 180 -0.21 -4.34 -20.69
C GLU A 180 1.29 -4.61 -20.73
N PHE A 181 1.81 -5.41 -19.80
CA PHE A 181 3.24 -5.72 -19.76
C PHE A 181 3.57 -6.98 -20.57
N GLU A 182 4.85 -7.23 -20.84
CA GLU A 182 5.30 -8.53 -21.38
C GLU A 182 5.25 -9.62 -20.30
N GLU A 183 5.23 -10.90 -20.70
CA GLU A 183 5.24 -12.01 -19.75
C GLU A 183 6.58 -12.05 -19.00
N SER A 184 6.53 -12.17 -17.68
CA SER A 184 7.72 -12.20 -16.82
C SER A 184 7.54 -13.20 -15.68
N PRO A 185 8.64 -13.67 -15.04
CA PRO A 185 8.54 -14.54 -13.86
C PRO A 185 7.70 -13.92 -12.73
N ALA A 186 7.79 -12.59 -12.56
CA ALA A 186 6.96 -11.86 -11.61
C ALA A 186 5.47 -12.04 -11.93
N LYS A 187 5.06 -11.89 -13.20
CA LYS A 187 3.67 -12.12 -13.61
C LYS A 187 3.16 -13.53 -13.37
N GLN A 188 4.01 -14.54 -13.56
CA GLN A 188 3.62 -15.92 -13.26
C GLN A 188 3.33 -16.08 -11.76
N SER A 189 4.17 -15.50 -10.90
CA SER A 189 3.92 -15.46 -9.45
C SER A 189 2.63 -14.70 -9.12
N PHE A 190 2.35 -13.58 -9.79
CA PHE A 190 1.07 -12.85 -9.63
C PHE A 190 -0.15 -13.70 -9.98
N ARG A 191 -0.13 -14.39 -11.13
CA ARG A 191 -1.25 -15.26 -11.55
C ARG A 191 -1.47 -16.41 -10.58
N GLN A 192 -0.39 -16.98 -10.04
CA GLN A 192 -0.46 -17.99 -8.98
C GLN A 192 -1.10 -17.41 -7.72
N ASN A 193 -0.59 -16.29 -7.20
CA ASN A 193 -1.17 -15.64 -6.01
C ASN A 193 -2.66 -15.31 -6.20
N ARG A 194 -3.05 -14.82 -7.39
CA ARG A 194 -4.45 -14.61 -7.77
C ARG A 194 -5.27 -15.89 -7.69
N GLN A 195 -4.84 -16.96 -8.36
CA GLN A 195 -5.57 -18.24 -8.37
C GLN A 195 -5.78 -18.75 -6.94
N VAL A 196 -4.78 -18.61 -6.09
CA VAL A 196 -4.82 -19.09 -4.72
C VAL A 196 -5.75 -18.21 -3.88
N VAL A 197 -5.79 -16.89 -4.09
CA VAL A 197 -6.76 -15.98 -3.43
C VAL A 197 -8.20 -16.26 -3.89
N ILE A 198 -8.43 -16.42 -5.19
CA ILE A 198 -9.74 -16.76 -5.75
C ILE A 198 -10.24 -18.09 -5.18
N SER A 199 -9.41 -19.14 -5.21
CA SER A 199 -9.82 -20.45 -4.68
C SER A 199 -10.13 -20.40 -3.19
N SER A 200 -9.47 -19.52 -2.44
CA SER A 200 -9.65 -19.45 -0.98
C SER A 200 -10.79 -18.57 -0.52
N LEU A 201 -11.15 -17.54 -1.28
CA LEU A 201 -12.26 -16.65 -0.94
C LEU A 201 -13.59 -17.12 -1.56
N PHE A 202 -13.56 -17.89 -2.65
CA PHE A 202 -14.75 -18.16 -3.47
C PHE A 202 -15.12 -19.65 -3.60
N ASN A 203 -14.23 -20.61 -3.32
CA ASN A 203 -14.58 -22.05 -3.38
C ASN A 203 -15.14 -22.62 -2.06
N GLY A 204 -15.42 -21.76 -1.06
CA GLY A 204 -16.05 -22.15 0.21
C GLY A 204 -17.59 -22.18 0.19
N GLY A 205 -18.23 -21.77 -0.90
CA GLY A 205 -19.69 -21.82 -1.02
C GLY A 205 -20.24 -20.80 -2.02
N CYS A 206 -20.98 -21.30 -3.01
CA CYS A 206 -21.70 -20.60 -4.08
C CYS A 206 -20.87 -20.00 -5.21
N CYS A 207 -20.90 -20.74 -6.33
CA CYS A 207 -20.74 -20.24 -7.68
C CYS A 207 -21.56 -18.97 -7.92
N VAL A 208 -20.88 -17.85 -8.17
CA VAL A 208 -21.26 -16.83 -9.17
C VAL A 208 -19.97 -16.15 -9.60
N TRP A 209 -19.45 -16.47 -10.79
CA TRP A 209 -18.85 -15.60 -11.81
C TRP A 209 -18.63 -16.44 -13.06
#